data_AF-A0A3D4D635-F1
#
_entry.id   AF-A0A3D4D635-F1
#
_cell.length_a   1.000
_cell.length_b   1.000
_cell.length_c   1.000
_cell.angle_alpha   90.00
_cell.angle_beta   90.00
_cell.angle_gamma   90.00
#
_symmetry.space_group_name_H-M   'P 1'
#
loop_
_entity.id
_entity.type
_entity.pdbx_description
1 polymer ?
#
loop_
_entity_poly.entity_id
_entity_poly.type
_entity_poly.pdbx_seq_one_letter_code
_entity_poly.pdbx_strand_id
1 'polypeptide(L)'
;MYADELKTVFHRDGFTLTGFVGPDPDSKEDKLYTLSDLHKLSTVFDDGQLHAGKTTICTAQWERIGNKTEDSSAYYTKADDGTVKIESVDQDELKKQLETDSTAQIDVSGLEAEKVTLPVSAVNDVLDLEAKALSIKMADAAITLDKTAMQSVVETADGNDIQLHVSTGDALSSDQTEIIGDIEQGMVLDVSLTANGTEIHSFNGKVTVSVPFTWTQQGVLQAWYLADDGTKEPVEVAYRDGNAVLTLKHFSTYAIVVKANDPDSGIVSMGENEVTVQKQADAVYYAAALYAEDGRFLAYAASEAAGDEGTVTLKWANADWSKAAKVKVFFLDADRKPVAEAVTALIKGKSQKN
;
A
#
# COMPACT_ATOMS: atom_id res chain seq x y z
N MET A 1 -25.77 14.92 -32.13
CA MET A 1 -24.72 14.51 -31.18
C MET A 1 -24.96 15.27 -29.90
N TYR A 2 -25.18 14.56 -28.81
CA TYR A 2 -25.40 15.18 -27.51
C TYR A 2 -24.06 15.71 -26.94
N ALA A 3 -24.13 16.66 -26.01
CA ALA A 3 -22.95 17.28 -25.42
C ALA A 3 -21.98 16.26 -24.79
N ASP A 4 -22.52 15.17 -24.22
CA ASP A 4 -21.72 14.13 -23.59
C ASP A 4 -20.98 13.27 -24.62
N GLU A 5 -21.60 12.98 -25.77
CA GLU A 5 -20.92 12.28 -26.89
C GLU A 5 -19.76 13.12 -27.44
N LEU A 6 -19.93 14.45 -27.51
CA LEU A 6 -18.86 15.36 -27.93
C LEU A 6 -17.68 15.36 -26.95
N LYS A 7 -17.96 15.33 -25.63
CA LYS A 7 -16.90 15.23 -24.61
C LYS A 7 -16.09 13.95 -24.78
N THR A 8 -16.76 12.81 -25.01
CA THR A 8 -16.07 11.53 -25.22
C THR A 8 -15.25 11.52 -26.51
N VAL A 9 -15.79 12.02 -27.62
CA VAL A 9 -15.09 12.01 -28.93
C VAL A 9 -13.87 12.94 -28.95
N PHE A 10 -13.94 14.08 -28.27
CA PHE A 10 -12.86 15.07 -28.22
C PHE A 10 -12.07 15.04 -26.90
N HIS A 11 -12.21 13.96 -26.13
CA HIS A 11 -11.43 13.75 -24.92
C HIS A 11 -9.94 13.76 -25.25
N ARG A 12 -9.16 14.39 -24.39
CA ARG A 12 -7.70 14.44 -24.50
C ARG A 12 -7.10 14.49 -23.10
N ASP A 13 -6.25 13.51 -22.79
CA ASP A 13 -5.61 13.40 -21.48
C ASP A 13 -4.83 14.67 -21.13
N GLY A 14 -5.09 15.21 -19.94
CA GLY A 14 -4.50 16.46 -19.47
C GLY A 14 -5.07 17.71 -20.12
N PHE A 15 -6.25 17.65 -20.75
CA PHE A 15 -6.87 18.79 -21.40
C PHE A 15 -8.39 18.95 -21.17
N THR A 16 -8.74 20.15 -20.73
CA THR A 16 -10.03 20.86 -20.71
C THR A 16 -10.70 21.08 -22.08
N LEU A 17 -11.70 20.32 -22.57
CA LEU A 17 -12.45 20.78 -23.75
C LEU A 17 -13.28 22.03 -23.37
N THR A 18 -12.83 23.22 -23.81
CA THR A 18 -13.49 24.50 -23.46
C THR A 18 -14.59 24.89 -24.43
N GLY A 19 -14.59 24.30 -25.63
CA GLY A 19 -15.63 24.48 -26.64
C GLY A 19 -15.10 24.30 -28.05
N PHE A 20 -15.82 24.86 -29.01
CA PHE A 20 -15.51 24.79 -30.43
C PHE A 20 -15.45 26.19 -31.01
N VAL A 21 -14.34 26.57 -31.62
CA VAL A 21 -14.21 27.87 -32.29
C VAL A 21 -14.64 27.72 -33.73
N GLY A 22 -15.56 28.57 -34.17
CA GLY A 22 -16.03 28.59 -35.55
C GLY A 22 -16.62 29.95 -35.92
N PRO A 23 -16.99 30.16 -37.18
CA PRO A 23 -17.47 31.46 -37.64
C PRO A 23 -18.77 31.86 -36.92
N ASP A 24 -18.85 33.11 -36.47
CA ASP A 24 -20.09 33.70 -35.94
C ASP A 24 -21.01 34.09 -37.11
N PRO A 25 -22.28 33.63 -37.17
CA PRO A 25 -23.21 34.08 -38.20
C PRO A 25 -23.53 35.59 -38.11
N ASP A 26 -23.40 36.19 -36.93
CA ASP A 26 -23.76 37.59 -36.66
C ASP A 26 -22.55 38.54 -36.67
N SER A 27 -21.34 38.01 -36.84
CA SER A 27 -20.09 38.78 -36.83
C SER A 27 -19.11 38.32 -37.92
N LYS A 28 -18.05 39.10 -38.15
CA LYS A 28 -16.92 38.69 -39.02
C LYS A 28 -15.82 37.96 -38.26
N GLU A 29 -15.97 37.83 -36.94
CA GLU A 29 -15.02 37.18 -36.05
C GLU A 29 -15.47 35.76 -35.71
N ASP A 30 -14.53 34.91 -35.35
CA ASP A 30 -14.85 33.57 -34.85
C ASP A 30 -15.41 33.66 -33.42
N LYS A 31 -16.33 32.74 -33.11
CA LYS A 31 -17.00 32.60 -31.82
C LYS A 31 -16.64 31.27 -31.18
N LEU A 32 -16.45 31.28 -29.87
CA LEU A 32 -16.38 30.07 -29.06
C LEU A 32 -17.80 29.58 -28.76
N TYR A 33 -18.15 28.42 -29.31
CA TYR A 33 -19.37 27.70 -29.02
C TYR A 33 -19.12 26.73 -27.87
N THR A 34 -19.78 26.96 -26.72
CA THR A 34 -19.73 26.02 -25.60
C THR A 34 -20.56 24.76 -25.93
N LEU A 35 -20.35 23.68 -25.18
CA LEU A 35 -21.18 22.48 -25.30
C LEU A 35 -22.67 22.78 -25.07
N SER A 36 -22.99 23.70 -24.15
CA SER A 36 -24.37 24.13 -23.92
C SER A 36 -24.95 24.89 -25.12
N ASP A 37 -24.15 25.68 -25.83
CA ASP A 37 -24.59 26.37 -27.05
C ASP A 37 -24.89 25.38 -28.17
N LEU A 38 -24.03 24.36 -28.32
CA LEU A 38 -24.23 23.27 -29.29
C LEU A 38 -25.45 22.42 -28.96
N HIS A 39 -25.70 22.12 -27.68
CA HIS A 39 -26.88 21.38 -27.27
C HIS A 39 -28.16 22.19 -27.57
N LYS A 40 -28.18 23.50 -27.29
CA LYS A 40 -29.32 24.36 -27.63
C LYS A 40 -29.60 24.34 -29.13
N LEU A 41 -28.56 24.42 -29.95
CA LEU A 41 -28.69 24.29 -31.41
C LEU A 41 -29.30 22.94 -31.80
N SER A 42 -28.84 21.84 -31.21
CA SER A 42 -29.40 20.51 -31.49
C SER A 42 -30.90 20.43 -31.21
N THR A 43 -31.38 21.05 -30.12
CA THR A 43 -32.82 21.02 -29.77
C THR A 43 -33.71 21.84 -30.70
N VAL A 44 -33.15 22.82 -31.44
CA VAL A 44 -33.93 23.64 -32.38
C VAL A 44 -34.30 22.87 -33.64
N PHE A 45 -33.50 21.87 -34.02
CA PHE A 45 -33.68 21.10 -35.26
C PHE A 45 -34.29 19.71 -35.05
N ASP A 46 -34.74 19.41 -33.82
CA ASP A 46 -35.30 18.10 -33.44
C ASP A 46 -36.84 18.08 -33.53
N ASP A 47 -37.39 18.73 -34.56
CA ASP A 47 -38.83 18.93 -34.77
C ASP A 47 -39.45 17.96 -35.81
N GLY A 48 -38.65 17.01 -36.32
CA GLY A 48 -39.05 16.04 -37.33
C GLY A 48 -39.22 16.63 -38.74
N GLN A 49 -38.80 17.87 -38.98
CA GLN A 49 -38.86 18.52 -40.29
C GLN A 49 -37.53 18.49 -41.04
N LEU A 50 -37.60 18.57 -42.38
CA LEU A 50 -36.42 18.65 -43.24
C LEU A 50 -35.96 20.11 -43.32
N HIS A 51 -34.86 20.43 -42.65
CA HIS A 51 -34.25 21.76 -42.68
C HIS A 51 -33.16 21.85 -43.76
N ALA A 52 -33.22 22.86 -44.63
CA ALA A 52 -32.11 23.18 -45.54
C ALA A 52 -31.02 23.91 -44.75
N GLY A 53 -29.82 23.32 -44.66
CA GLY A 53 -28.73 23.81 -43.82
C GLY A 53 -27.44 24.12 -44.58
N LYS A 54 -26.59 24.94 -43.97
CA LYS A 54 -25.20 25.18 -44.38
C LYS A 54 -24.27 24.45 -43.40
N THR A 55 -23.26 23.76 -43.89
CA THR A 55 -22.24 23.13 -43.05
C THR A 55 -21.32 24.20 -42.47
N THR A 56 -21.20 24.23 -41.14
CA THR A 56 -20.21 25.04 -40.42
C THR A 56 -19.13 24.11 -39.86
N ILE A 57 -17.86 24.47 -40.08
CA ILE A 57 -16.72 23.78 -39.49
C ILE A 57 -16.31 24.56 -38.26
N CYS A 58 -16.31 23.89 -37.11
CA CYS A 58 -15.75 24.42 -35.88
C CYS A 58 -14.55 23.55 -35.48
N THR A 59 -13.53 24.16 -34.88
CA THR A 59 -12.34 23.48 -34.37
C THR A 59 -12.41 23.40 -32.86
N ALA A 60 -12.26 22.20 -32.30
CA ALA A 60 -12.24 22.01 -30.86
C ALA A 60 -11.06 22.78 -30.23
N GLN A 61 -11.29 23.35 -29.05
CA GLN A 61 -10.31 24.07 -28.25
C GLN A 61 -10.11 23.39 -26.91
N TRP A 62 -8.84 23.32 -26.50
CA TRP A 62 -8.44 22.65 -25.28
C TRP A 62 -7.55 23.54 -24.42
N GLU A 63 -7.76 23.51 -23.11
CA GLU A 63 -6.87 24.10 -22.13
C GLU A 63 -6.15 23.01 -21.33
N ARG A 64 -4.84 23.17 -21.10
CA ARG A 64 -4.07 22.18 -20.37
C ARG A 64 -4.52 22.14 -18.91
N ILE A 65 -4.79 20.94 -18.39
CA ILE A 65 -5.14 20.71 -17.00
C ILE A 65 -3.85 20.45 -16.24
N GLY A 66 -3.37 21.44 -15.50
CA GLY A 66 -2.23 21.28 -14.60
C GLY A 66 -0.87 20.94 -15.24
N ASN A 67 0.08 20.61 -14.38
CA ASN A 67 1.42 20.15 -14.73
C ASN A 67 1.42 18.63 -14.94
N LYS A 68 2.42 18.10 -15.64
CA LYS A 68 2.58 16.65 -15.80
C LYS A 68 3.50 16.11 -14.71
N THR A 69 3.21 14.95 -14.14
CA THR A 69 4.11 14.27 -13.20
C THR A 69 5.44 13.92 -13.87
N GLU A 70 6.50 13.71 -13.09
CA GLU A 70 7.84 13.41 -13.63
C GLU A 70 7.85 12.10 -14.42
N ASP A 71 7.12 11.10 -13.95
CA ASP A 71 6.93 9.80 -14.63
C ASP A 71 5.91 9.86 -15.77
N SER A 72 5.32 11.04 -16.04
CA SER A 72 4.31 11.26 -17.07
C SER A 72 3.00 10.46 -16.91
N SER A 73 2.79 9.80 -15.77
CA SER A 73 1.60 8.99 -15.50
C SER A 73 0.31 9.81 -15.34
N ALA A 74 0.43 11.07 -14.94
CA ALA A 74 -0.73 11.89 -14.61
C ALA A 74 -0.50 13.39 -14.83
N TYR A 75 -1.61 14.12 -14.81
CA TYR A 75 -1.65 15.57 -14.77
C TYR A 75 -2.15 16.02 -13.40
N TYR A 76 -1.52 17.04 -12.82
CA TYR A 76 -1.78 17.46 -11.45
C TYR A 76 -1.78 18.98 -11.27
N THR A 77 -2.50 19.43 -10.25
CA THR A 77 -2.35 20.74 -9.63
C THR A 77 -1.83 20.58 -8.20
N LYS A 78 -1.09 21.56 -7.69
CA LYS A 78 -0.60 21.58 -6.31
C LYS A 78 -1.13 22.84 -5.64
N ALA A 79 -1.83 22.66 -4.52
CA ALA A 79 -2.33 23.76 -3.71
C ALA A 79 -1.23 24.34 -2.83
N ASP A 80 -1.44 25.56 -2.32
CA ASP A 80 -0.50 26.27 -1.45
C ASP A 80 -0.22 25.51 -0.14
N ASP A 81 -1.17 24.67 0.32
CA ASP A 81 -1.04 23.84 1.50
C ASP A 81 -0.24 22.53 1.27
N GLY A 82 0.29 22.34 0.07
CA GLY A 82 1.07 21.17 -0.31
C GLY A 82 0.25 20.00 -0.89
N THR A 83 -1.09 20.05 -0.81
CA THR A 83 -1.96 19.00 -1.36
C THR A 83 -1.79 18.91 -2.88
N VAL A 84 -1.54 17.70 -3.38
CA VAL A 84 -1.48 17.42 -4.82
C VAL A 84 -2.82 16.85 -5.27
N LYS A 85 -3.47 17.51 -6.22
CA LYS A 85 -4.67 16.98 -6.88
C LYS A 85 -4.29 16.42 -8.23
N ILE A 86 -4.51 15.13 -8.44
CA ILE A 86 -4.53 14.53 -9.76
C ILE A 86 -5.78 15.05 -10.47
N GLU A 87 -5.60 15.58 -11.67
CA GLU A 87 -6.69 16.10 -12.49
C GLU A 87 -7.16 15.07 -13.51
N SER A 88 -6.21 14.33 -14.09
CA SER A 88 -6.46 13.15 -14.93
C SER A 88 -5.23 12.27 -14.96
N VAL A 89 -5.40 11.01 -15.34
CA VAL A 89 -4.29 10.12 -15.69
C VAL A 89 -3.94 10.25 -17.17
N ASP A 90 -2.74 9.82 -17.55
CA ASP A 90 -2.33 9.61 -18.94
C ASP A 90 -2.43 8.11 -19.24
N GLN A 91 -3.52 7.71 -19.90
CA GLN A 91 -3.84 6.29 -20.06
C GLN A 91 -2.83 5.56 -20.95
N ASP A 92 -2.28 6.26 -21.95
CA ASP A 92 -1.25 5.73 -22.83
C ASP A 92 0.05 5.45 -22.07
N GLU A 93 0.43 6.34 -21.15
CA GLU A 93 1.62 6.12 -20.33
C GLU A 93 1.42 5.00 -19.32
N LEU A 94 0.28 4.97 -18.61
CA LEU A 94 -0.05 3.87 -17.70
C LEU A 94 -0.09 2.52 -18.43
N LYS A 95 -0.63 2.48 -19.65
CA LYS A 95 -0.65 1.26 -20.46
C LYS A 95 0.75 0.74 -20.79
N LYS A 96 1.73 1.62 -21.03
CA LYS A 96 3.14 1.22 -21.22
C LYS A 96 3.72 0.61 -19.94
N GLN A 97 3.43 1.18 -18.77
CA GLN A 97 3.85 0.60 -17.49
C GLN A 97 3.32 -0.84 -17.36
N LEU A 98 2.05 -1.03 -17.74
CA LEU A 98 1.34 -2.32 -17.69
C LEU A 98 1.86 -3.39 -18.67
N GLU A 99 2.75 -3.03 -19.60
CA GLU A 99 3.46 -4.02 -20.46
C GLU A 99 4.52 -4.80 -19.66
N THR A 100 4.99 -4.25 -18.54
CA THR A 100 6.11 -4.81 -17.75
C THR A 100 5.74 -5.14 -16.31
N ASP A 101 4.77 -4.44 -15.73
CA ASP A 101 4.19 -4.70 -14.41
C ASP A 101 2.66 -4.90 -14.57
N SER A 102 2.00 -5.49 -13.59
CA SER A 102 0.53 -5.51 -13.52
C SER A 102 -0.08 -4.35 -12.73
N THR A 103 0.76 -3.48 -12.19
CA THR A 103 0.41 -2.33 -11.36
C THR A 103 0.57 -1.04 -12.17
N ALA A 104 -0.50 -0.24 -12.25
CA ALA A 104 -0.40 1.12 -12.75
C ALA A 104 0.15 2.01 -11.63
N GLN A 105 1.18 2.80 -11.89
CA GLN A 105 1.82 3.67 -10.91
C GLN A 105 1.62 5.14 -11.27
N ILE A 106 1.24 5.93 -10.28
CA ILE A 106 1.29 7.39 -10.31
C ILE A 106 2.39 7.86 -9.35
N ASP A 107 3.50 8.37 -9.88
CA ASP A 107 4.61 8.90 -9.09
C ASP A 107 4.48 10.42 -8.85
N VAL A 108 4.18 10.78 -7.60
CA VAL A 108 4.16 12.16 -7.09
C VAL A 108 5.25 12.40 -6.05
N SER A 109 6.23 11.50 -5.91
CA SER A 109 7.25 11.57 -4.87
C SER A 109 8.13 12.81 -4.95
N GLY A 110 8.45 13.27 -6.17
CA GLY A 110 9.18 14.53 -6.40
C GLY A 110 8.40 15.79 -6.04
N LEU A 111 7.12 15.67 -5.66
CA LEU A 111 6.26 16.79 -5.27
C LEU A 111 6.17 16.96 -3.75
N GLU A 112 6.78 16.08 -2.94
CA GLU A 112 6.78 16.16 -1.47
C GLU A 112 5.36 16.32 -0.89
N ALA A 113 4.41 15.52 -1.40
CA ALA A 113 3.01 15.57 -1.00
C ALA A 113 2.68 14.48 0.02
N GLU A 114 2.14 14.88 1.18
CA GLU A 114 1.53 13.97 2.17
C GLU A 114 0.06 13.67 1.84
N LYS A 115 -0.58 14.58 1.08
CA LYS A 115 -1.98 14.48 0.65
C LYS A 115 -2.09 14.45 -0.85
N VAL A 116 -2.76 13.42 -1.36
CA VAL A 116 -3.05 13.25 -2.79
C VAL A 116 -4.55 13.09 -2.99
N THR A 117 -5.15 14.01 -3.75
CA THR A 117 -6.55 13.94 -4.16
C THR A 117 -6.63 13.31 -5.55
N LEU A 118 -7.47 12.29 -5.72
CA LEU A 118 -7.77 11.68 -7.01
C LEU A 118 -9.27 11.78 -7.33
N PRO A 119 -9.66 12.20 -8.53
CA PRO A 119 -11.04 12.08 -8.97
C PRO A 119 -11.36 10.60 -9.23
N VAL A 120 -12.61 10.21 -8.98
CA VAL A 120 -13.11 8.86 -9.29
C VAL A 120 -12.91 8.50 -10.76
N SER A 121 -12.98 9.47 -11.68
CA SER A 121 -12.68 9.25 -13.09
C SER A 121 -11.26 8.73 -13.32
N ALA A 122 -10.26 9.25 -12.62
CA ALA A 122 -8.88 8.77 -12.74
C ALA A 122 -8.72 7.32 -12.28
N VAL A 123 -9.45 6.91 -11.21
CA VAL A 123 -9.44 5.52 -10.73
C VAL A 123 -10.17 4.60 -11.72
N ASN A 124 -11.27 5.05 -12.31
CA ASN A 124 -12.00 4.32 -13.35
C ASN A 124 -11.15 4.15 -14.62
N ASP A 125 -10.45 5.19 -15.06
CA ASP A 125 -9.54 5.11 -16.20
C ASP A 125 -8.46 4.02 -15.98
N VAL A 126 -7.92 3.90 -14.76
CA VAL A 126 -6.99 2.82 -14.40
C VAL A 126 -7.65 1.44 -14.43
N LEU A 127 -8.90 1.33 -13.96
CA LEU A 127 -9.67 0.08 -14.00
C LEU A 127 -9.98 -0.37 -15.44
N ASP A 128 -10.26 0.57 -16.33
CA ASP A 128 -10.54 0.34 -17.75
C ASP A 128 -9.31 -0.16 -18.53
N LEU A 129 -8.10 0.17 -18.04
CA LEU A 129 -6.85 -0.41 -18.53
C LEU A 129 -6.60 -1.86 -18.08
N GLU A 130 -7.53 -2.44 -17.32
CA GLU A 130 -7.41 -3.78 -16.72
C GLU A 130 -6.22 -3.95 -15.75
N ALA A 131 -5.72 -2.85 -15.19
CA ALA A 131 -4.68 -2.89 -14.16
C ALA A 131 -5.11 -3.77 -12.97
N LYS A 132 -4.18 -4.59 -12.46
CA LYS A 132 -4.46 -5.42 -11.27
C LYS A 132 -4.40 -4.62 -9.97
N ALA A 133 -3.67 -3.51 -9.98
CA ALA A 133 -3.52 -2.61 -8.85
C ALA A 133 -3.18 -1.19 -9.33
N LEU A 134 -3.50 -0.21 -8.49
CA LEU A 134 -3.07 1.19 -8.62
C LEU A 134 -2.14 1.52 -7.46
N SER A 135 -0.92 1.94 -7.77
CA SER A 135 0.06 2.42 -6.81
C SER A 135 0.21 3.93 -6.89
N ILE A 136 0.09 4.62 -5.75
CA ILE A 136 0.37 6.05 -5.63
C ILE A 136 1.65 6.19 -4.82
N LYS A 137 2.73 6.62 -5.48
CA LYS A 137 4.04 6.79 -4.86
C LYS A 137 4.23 8.24 -4.44
N MET A 138 4.37 8.45 -3.14
CA MET A 138 4.65 9.72 -2.48
C MET A 138 6.13 9.76 -2.06
N ALA A 139 6.54 10.86 -1.41
CA ALA A 139 7.94 11.03 -0.99
C ALA A 139 8.38 9.93 -0.02
N ASP A 140 7.60 9.70 1.03
CA ASP A 140 7.96 8.79 2.13
C ASP A 140 7.04 7.56 2.23
N ALA A 141 6.21 7.32 1.22
CA ALA A 141 5.34 6.15 1.17
C ALA A 141 4.93 5.79 -0.25
N ALA A 142 4.55 4.54 -0.46
CA ALA A 142 3.74 4.13 -1.60
C ALA A 142 2.52 3.37 -1.08
N ILE A 143 1.32 3.80 -1.46
CA ILE A 143 0.12 3.01 -1.24
C ILE A 143 -0.22 2.25 -2.51
N THR A 144 -0.75 1.05 -2.37
CA THR A 144 -1.23 0.27 -3.51
C THR A 144 -2.59 -0.32 -3.19
N LEU A 145 -3.56 0.00 -4.03
CA LEU A 145 -4.93 -0.54 -3.98
C LEU A 145 -5.02 -1.64 -5.03
N ASP A 146 -5.39 -2.85 -4.63
CA ASP A 146 -5.72 -3.88 -5.61
C ASP A 146 -7.03 -3.55 -6.35
N LYS A 147 -7.33 -4.30 -7.40
CA LYS A 147 -8.54 -4.10 -8.22
C LYS A 147 -9.82 -4.05 -7.39
N THR A 148 -9.95 -4.91 -6.38
CA THR A 148 -11.14 -4.96 -5.52
C THR A 148 -11.21 -3.74 -4.60
N ALA A 149 -10.09 -3.27 -4.08
CA ALA A 149 -10.00 -2.05 -3.28
C ALA A 149 -10.32 -0.80 -4.11
N MET A 150 -9.81 -0.70 -5.34
CA MET A 150 -10.17 0.39 -6.26
C MET A 150 -11.69 0.47 -6.49
N GLN A 151 -12.31 -0.68 -6.80
CA GLN A 151 -13.77 -0.75 -7.00
C GLN A 151 -14.54 -0.36 -5.73
N SER A 152 -14.13 -0.88 -4.58
CA SER A 152 -14.76 -0.58 -3.29
C SER A 152 -14.67 0.91 -2.93
N VAL A 153 -13.54 1.54 -3.21
CA VAL A 153 -13.31 2.97 -2.95
C VAL A 153 -14.14 3.83 -3.90
N VAL A 154 -14.18 3.50 -5.19
CA VAL A 154 -15.01 4.21 -6.19
C VAL A 154 -16.50 4.16 -5.82
N GLU A 155 -16.99 2.98 -5.44
CA GLU A 155 -18.38 2.80 -4.99
C GLU A 155 -18.69 3.65 -3.75
N THR A 156 -17.78 3.68 -2.78
CA THR A 156 -17.97 4.44 -1.53
C THR A 156 -17.87 5.95 -1.74
N ALA A 157 -17.03 6.40 -2.66
CA ALA A 157 -16.84 7.82 -2.96
C ALA A 157 -18.05 8.45 -3.67
N ASP A 158 -18.95 7.66 -4.26
CA ASP A 158 -20.18 8.11 -4.94
C ASP A 158 -19.93 9.27 -5.93
N GLY A 159 -18.89 9.12 -6.73
CA GLY A 159 -18.49 10.10 -7.76
C GLY A 159 -17.74 11.32 -7.23
N ASN A 160 -17.51 11.45 -5.92
CA ASN A 160 -16.69 12.52 -5.35
C ASN A 160 -15.19 12.22 -5.48
N ASP A 161 -14.36 13.26 -5.42
CA ASP A 161 -12.92 13.09 -5.28
C ASP A 161 -12.58 12.33 -4.00
N ILE A 162 -11.63 11.41 -4.09
CA ILE A 162 -11.02 10.75 -2.94
C ILE A 162 -9.73 11.48 -2.57
N GLN A 163 -9.49 11.67 -1.29
CA GLN A 163 -8.23 12.21 -0.78
C GLN A 163 -7.57 11.18 0.10
N LEU A 164 -6.38 10.79 -0.33
CA LEU A 164 -5.48 9.93 0.41
C LEU A 164 -4.51 10.79 1.20
N HIS A 165 -4.31 10.42 2.45
CA HIS A 165 -3.31 11.00 3.33
C HIS A 165 -2.44 9.89 3.90
N VAL A 166 -1.12 10.07 3.80
CA VAL A 166 -0.15 9.19 4.44
C VAL A 166 0.85 10.06 5.19
N SER A 167 0.83 9.97 6.52
CA SER A 167 1.85 10.57 7.37
C SER A 167 2.80 9.47 7.88
N THR A 168 4.10 9.70 7.76
CA THR A 168 5.13 8.76 8.21
C THR A 168 6.18 9.47 9.06
N GLY A 169 6.87 8.72 9.92
CA GLY A 169 8.06 9.22 10.61
C GLY A 169 7.81 9.87 11.97
N ASP A 170 6.55 9.90 12.43
CA ASP A 170 6.25 10.30 13.79
C ASP A 170 6.76 9.25 14.79
N ALA A 171 7.41 9.72 15.85
CA ALA A 171 7.74 8.87 16.99
C ALA A 171 6.44 8.46 17.70
N LEU A 172 6.45 7.26 18.28
CA LEU A 172 5.35 6.78 19.11
C LEU A 172 5.11 7.74 20.28
N SER A 173 3.85 8.09 20.52
CA SER A 173 3.46 8.82 21.73
C SER A 173 3.72 7.98 22.99
N SER A 174 3.68 8.62 24.16
CA SER A 174 3.83 7.88 25.44
C SER A 174 2.75 6.80 25.61
N ASP A 175 1.50 7.13 25.29
CA ASP A 175 0.37 6.19 25.39
C ASP A 175 0.54 5.03 24.40
N GLN A 176 0.95 5.32 23.16
CA GLN A 176 1.20 4.28 22.15
C GLN A 176 2.38 3.39 22.55
N THR A 177 3.43 3.97 23.15
CA THR A 177 4.58 3.22 23.67
C THR A 177 4.17 2.29 24.80
N GLU A 178 3.30 2.75 25.71
CA GLU A 178 2.76 1.92 26.80
C GLU A 178 1.92 0.75 26.25
N ILE A 179 1.07 1.01 25.25
CA ILE A 179 0.26 -0.02 24.57
C ILE A 179 1.14 -1.06 23.87
N ILE A 180 2.21 -0.62 23.20
CA ILE A 180 3.10 -1.50 22.44
C ILE A 180 4.04 -2.30 23.37
N GLY A 181 4.53 -1.66 24.42
CA GLY A 181 5.58 -2.16 25.31
C GLY A 181 6.99 -1.86 24.77
N ASP A 182 7.99 -2.52 25.37
CA ASP A 182 9.40 -2.28 25.04
C ASP A 182 9.72 -2.60 23.56
N ILE A 183 10.45 -1.68 22.92
CA ILE A 183 10.86 -1.73 21.51
C ILE A 183 12.27 -1.17 21.35
N GLU A 184 12.99 -1.65 20.33
CA GLU A 184 14.29 -1.12 19.90
C GLU A 184 14.14 -0.01 18.85
N GLN A 185 13.16 -0.17 17.97
CA GLN A 185 12.80 0.80 16.94
C GLN A 185 11.29 0.91 16.83
N GLY A 186 10.79 2.09 16.51
CA GLY A 186 9.37 2.29 16.26
C GLY A 186 9.11 3.51 15.41
N MET A 187 8.10 3.42 14.56
CA MET A 187 7.50 4.56 13.86
C MET A 187 5.98 4.43 13.85
N VAL A 188 5.32 5.57 13.86
CA VAL A 188 3.89 5.69 13.62
C VAL A 188 3.66 5.96 12.13
N LEU A 189 2.58 5.38 11.63
CA LEU A 189 2.09 5.53 10.26
C LEU A 189 0.60 5.86 10.34
N ASP A 190 0.20 7.04 9.88
CA ASP A 190 -1.22 7.38 9.70
C ASP A 190 -1.60 7.20 8.25
N VAL A 191 -2.64 6.41 7.99
CA VAL A 191 -3.17 6.20 6.64
C VAL A 191 -4.65 6.45 6.67
N SER A 192 -5.08 7.54 6.06
CA SER A 192 -6.49 7.92 5.96
C SER A 192 -6.90 8.12 4.52
N LEU A 193 -8.14 7.73 4.23
CA LEU A 193 -8.79 7.95 2.95
C LEU A 193 -10.12 8.64 3.21
N THR A 194 -10.35 9.78 2.57
CA THR A 194 -11.60 10.53 2.71
C THR A 194 -12.26 10.72 1.35
N ALA A 195 -13.59 10.76 1.32
CA ALA A 195 -14.37 11.23 0.18
C ALA A 195 -15.32 12.32 0.67
N ASN A 196 -15.33 13.47 0.00
CA ASN A 196 -16.13 14.63 0.40
C ASN A 196 -15.94 15.03 1.90
N GLY A 197 -14.70 14.93 2.39
CA GLY A 197 -14.34 15.23 3.78
C GLY A 197 -14.83 14.22 4.83
N THR A 198 -15.44 13.10 4.41
CA THR A 198 -15.84 12.00 5.29
C THR A 198 -14.85 10.86 5.14
N GLU A 199 -14.40 10.29 6.26
CA GLU A 199 -13.44 9.20 6.27
C GLU A 199 -14.07 7.86 5.83
N ILE A 200 -13.35 7.14 4.96
CA ILE A 200 -13.68 5.80 4.52
C ILE A 200 -12.84 4.85 5.38
N HIS A 201 -13.44 4.30 6.44
CA HIS A 201 -12.70 3.39 7.32
C HIS A 201 -12.59 1.97 6.76
N SER A 202 -13.62 1.48 6.08
CA SER A 202 -13.67 0.08 5.59
C SER A 202 -13.71 0.01 4.08
N PHE A 203 -13.02 -0.99 3.52
CA PHE A 203 -13.02 -1.31 2.11
C PHE A 203 -12.95 -2.82 1.91
N ASN A 204 -13.38 -3.29 0.74
CA ASN A 204 -13.12 -4.65 0.29
C ASN A 204 -11.77 -4.72 -0.46
N GLY A 205 -11.22 -5.92 -0.58
CA GLY A 205 -9.95 -6.11 -1.29
C GLY A 205 -8.73 -5.90 -0.40
N LYS A 206 -7.59 -5.61 -1.03
CA LYS A 206 -6.29 -5.48 -0.36
C LYS A 206 -5.68 -4.11 -0.65
N VAL A 207 -5.32 -3.42 0.43
CA VAL A 207 -4.48 -2.23 0.39
C VAL A 207 -3.13 -2.57 1.00
N THR A 208 -2.05 -2.19 0.33
CA THR A 208 -0.71 -2.28 0.89
C THR A 208 -0.06 -0.92 1.01
N VAL A 209 0.67 -0.68 2.08
CA VAL A 209 1.44 0.55 2.27
C VAL A 209 2.89 0.17 2.47
N SER A 210 3.76 0.71 1.63
CA SER A 210 5.21 0.54 1.68
C SER A 210 5.85 1.84 2.15
N VAL A 211 6.56 1.79 3.28
CA VAL A 211 7.25 2.95 3.84
C VAL A 211 8.73 2.67 4.01
N PRO A 212 9.63 3.63 3.72
CA PRO A 212 11.04 3.50 4.03
C PRO A 212 11.24 3.19 5.51
N PHE A 213 11.97 2.12 5.81
CA PHE A 213 12.21 1.71 7.19
C PHE A 213 13.62 1.16 7.32
N THR A 214 14.49 1.83 8.08
CA THR A 214 15.86 1.33 8.29
C THR A 214 15.87 0.29 9.41
N TRP A 215 15.63 -0.97 9.04
CA TRP A 215 15.67 -2.07 9.99
C TRP A 215 17.13 -2.45 10.31
N THR A 216 17.52 -2.34 11.58
CA THR A 216 18.86 -2.73 12.07
C THR A 216 19.10 -4.25 12.04
N GLN A 217 18.07 -5.04 11.73
CA GLN A 217 18.07 -6.51 11.80
C GLN A 217 18.39 -7.06 13.20
N GLN A 218 18.29 -6.22 14.23
CA GLN A 218 18.33 -6.60 15.64
C GLN A 218 16.90 -6.58 16.16
N GLY A 219 16.31 -7.76 16.36
CA GLY A 219 14.91 -7.90 16.77
C GLY A 219 13.98 -8.42 15.69
N VAL A 220 12.67 -8.42 15.98
CA VAL A 220 11.61 -8.88 15.07
C VAL A 220 10.77 -7.69 14.62
N LEU A 221 10.66 -7.51 13.30
CA LEU A 221 9.76 -6.53 12.70
C LEU A 221 8.30 -6.97 12.90
N GLN A 222 7.49 -6.07 13.46
CA GLN A 222 6.06 -6.27 13.71
C GLN A 222 5.30 -5.00 13.32
N ALA A 223 4.02 -5.16 13.00
CA ALA A 223 3.13 -4.03 12.81
C ALA A 223 1.84 -4.22 13.61
N TRP A 224 1.30 -3.10 14.07
CA TRP A 224 0.11 -3.05 14.92
C TRP A 224 -0.83 -1.97 14.40
N TYR A 225 -2.12 -2.29 14.29
CA TYR A 225 -3.19 -1.30 14.28
C TYR A 225 -3.36 -0.76 15.69
N LEU A 226 -3.45 0.55 15.85
CA LEU A 226 -3.67 1.21 17.15
C LEU A 226 -5.09 1.80 17.16
N ALA A 227 -5.98 1.21 17.95
CA ALA A 227 -7.36 1.65 18.06
C ALA A 227 -7.50 2.81 19.06
N ASP A 228 -8.50 3.67 18.83
CA ASP A 228 -8.80 4.83 19.69
C ASP A 228 -9.16 4.44 21.14
N ASP A 229 -9.59 3.20 21.37
CA ASP A 229 -9.92 2.67 22.70
C ASP A 229 -8.68 2.23 23.50
N GLY A 230 -7.47 2.44 22.95
CA GLY A 230 -6.20 2.08 23.56
C GLY A 230 -5.82 0.61 23.38
N THR A 231 -6.50 -0.13 22.50
CA THR A 231 -6.13 -1.49 22.13
C THR A 231 -5.26 -1.55 20.87
N LYS A 232 -4.66 -2.72 20.61
CA LYS A 232 -3.89 -2.97 19.39
C LYS A 232 -4.23 -4.30 18.76
N GLU A 233 -4.18 -4.36 17.44
CA GLU A 233 -4.37 -5.60 16.67
C GLU A 233 -3.17 -5.89 15.76
N PRO A 234 -2.76 -7.16 15.61
CA PRO A 234 -1.63 -7.50 14.75
C PRO A 234 -1.94 -7.23 13.28
N VAL A 235 -0.97 -6.64 12.58
CA VAL A 235 -1.03 -6.34 11.14
C VAL A 235 0.09 -7.09 10.41
N GLU A 236 -0.22 -7.63 9.24
CA GLU A 236 0.78 -8.29 8.41
C GLU A 236 1.79 -7.25 7.90
N VAL A 237 3.08 -7.48 8.20
CA VAL A 237 4.20 -6.67 7.72
C VAL A 237 5.29 -7.55 7.12
N ALA A 238 5.84 -7.10 6.00
CA ALA A 238 7.01 -7.68 5.36
C ALA A 238 8.11 -6.62 5.23
N TYR A 239 9.37 -7.06 5.10
CA TYR A 239 10.49 -6.17 4.78
C TYR A 239 11.00 -6.46 3.37
N ARG A 240 10.94 -5.49 2.47
CA ARG A 240 11.36 -5.62 1.06
C ARG A 240 12.01 -4.33 0.59
N ASP A 241 13.18 -4.45 -0.04
CA ASP A 241 13.86 -3.33 -0.72
C ASP A 241 14.08 -2.09 0.16
N GLY A 242 14.36 -2.29 1.45
CA GLY A 242 14.57 -1.18 2.40
C GLY A 242 13.28 -0.60 2.98
N ASN A 243 12.13 -1.21 2.72
CA ASN A 243 10.82 -0.74 3.14
C ASN A 243 10.11 -1.75 4.03
N ALA A 244 9.33 -1.25 4.99
CA ALA A 244 8.30 -2.01 5.67
C ALA A 244 7.01 -1.95 4.84
N VAL A 245 6.45 -3.11 4.49
CA VAL A 245 5.28 -3.27 3.62
C VAL A 245 4.15 -3.89 4.42
N LEU A 246 3.14 -3.08 4.75
CA LEU A 246 1.99 -3.46 5.54
C LEU A 246 0.84 -3.86 4.62
N THR A 247 0.04 -4.85 5.04
CA THR A 247 -1.25 -5.16 4.39
C THR A 247 -2.39 -4.71 5.30
N LEU A 248 -3.15 -3.73 4.84
CA LEU A 248 -4.22 -3.08 5.61
C LEU A 248 -5.58 -3.70 5.30
N LYS A 249 -6.45 -3.71 6.32
CA LYS A 249 -7.88 -4.11 6.21
C LYS A 249 -8.84 -2.93 6.38
N HIS A 250 -8.34 -1.82 6.87
CA HIS A 250 -9.05 -0.57 7.08
C HIS A 250 -8.02 0.58 7.02
N PHE A 251 -8.50 1.82 6.96
CA PHE A 251 -7.66 3.01 7.07
C PHE A 251 -7.65 3.48 8.53
N SER A 252 -6.47 3.71 9.09
CA SER A 252 -6.28 4.18 10.47
C SER A 252 -4.79 4.46 10.79
N THR A 253 -4.48 4.58 12.08
CA THR A 253 -3.14 4.71 12.63
C THR A 253 -2.53 3.32 12.91
N TYR A 254 -1.27 3.17 12.50
CA TYR A 254 -0.48 1.96 12.64
C TYR A 254 0.86 2.27 13.32
N ALA A 255 1.44 1.26 13.93
CA ALA A 255 2.81 1.29 14.41
C ALA A 255 3.63 0.18 13.76
N ILE A 256 4.80 0.55 13.26
CA ILE A 256 5.81 -0.38 12.76
C ILE A 256 6.91 -0.39 13.80
N VAL A 257 7.16 -1.57 14.38
CA VAL A 257 8.08 -1.69 15.50
C VAL A 257 9.05 -2.83 15.28
N VAL A 258 10.23 -2.66 15.83
CA VAL A 258 11.20 -3.72 16.01
C VAL A 258 11.26 -3.95 17.49
N LYS A 259 10.66 -5.06 17.92
CA LYS A 259 10.86 -5.52 19.29
C LYS A 259 12.23 -6.15 19.39
N ALA A 260 12.93 -5.87 20.50
CA ALA A 260 14.12 -6.61 20.85
C ALA A 260 13.83 -8.10 20.66
N ASN A 261 14.82 -8.84 20.16
CA ASN A 261 14.76 -10.28 20.33
C ASN A 261 14.80 -10.48 21.84
N ASP A 262 13.64 -10.72 22.42
CA ASP A 262 13.56 -10.93 23.84
C ASP A 262 14.54 -12.05 24.19
N PRO A 263 15.55 -11.82 25.05
CA PRO A 263 16.32 -12.92 25.60
C PRO A 263 15.41 -13.96 26.30
N ASP A 264 14.17 -13.58 26.65
CA ASP A 264 13.10 -14.45 27.16
C ASP A 264 12.14 -14.99 26.08
N SER A 265 12.55 -15.00 24.81
CA SER A 265 11.94 -15.90 23.82
C SER A 265 12.09 -17.37 24.21
N GLY A 266 12.86 -17.69 25.25
CA GLY A 266 13.01 -19.03 25.80
C GLY A 266 14.24 -19.74 25.25
N ILE A 267 14.96 -19.18 24.27
CA ILE A 267 16.29 -19.65 23.83
C ILE A 267 17.38 -18.86 24.57
N VAL A 268 18.09 -19.54 25.48
CA VAL A 268 19.15 -19.00 26.34
C VAL A 268 20.46 -18.84 25.58
N SER A 269 20.78 -19.77 24.68
CA SER A 269 21.99 -19.71 23.86
C SER A 269 21.90 -20.62 22.63
N MET A 270 22.70 -20.31 21.61
CA MET A 270 22.88 -21.14 20.42
C MET A 270 24.37 -21.44 20.22
N GLY A 271 24.75 -22.71 20.30
CA GLY A 271 26.09 -23.22 20.02
C GLY A 271 26.23 -23.75 18.59
N GLU A 272 27.41 -24.23 18.23
CA GLU A 272 27.73 -24.70 16.86
C GLU A 272 26.85 -25.88 16.39
N ASN A 273 26.34 -26.69 17.34
CA ASN A 273 25.43 -27.81 17.07
C ASN A 273 24.39 -28.00 18.17
N GLU A 274 24.03 -26.93 18.88
CA GLU A 274 23.12 -27.02 20.01
C GLU A 274 22.32 -25.74 20.22
N VAL A 275 21.17 -25.89 20.87
CA VAL A 275 20.36 -24.77 21.35
C VAL A 275 20.00 -25.04 22.80
N THR A 276 20.22 -24.07 23.67
CA THR A 276 19.81 -24.11 25.07
C THR A 276 18.56 -23.26 25.23
N VAL A 277 17.55 -23.80 25.91
CA VAL A 277 16.29 -23.13 26.17
C VAL A 277 15.94 -23.11 27.66
N GLN A 278 15.18 -22.12 28.10
CA GLN A 278 14.61 -22.10 29.46
C GLN A 278 13.57 -23.21 29.58
N LYS A 279 13.50 -23.84 30.76
CA LYS A 279 12.43 -24.79 31.06
C LYS A 279 11.10 -24.05 31.08
N GLN A 280 10.09 -24.67 30.48
CA GLN A 280 8.71 -24.20 30.55
C GLN A 280 7.97 -24.98 31.64
N ALA A 281 7.02 -24.33 32.31
CA ALA A 281 6.11 -25.02 33.22
C ALA A 281 5.40 -26.16 32.47
N ASP A 282 5.24 -27.31 33.12
CA ASP A 282 4.55 -28.51 32.59
C ASP A 282 5.20 -29.18 31.36
N ALA A 283 6.32 -28.65 30.85
CA ALA A 283 7.06 -29.26 29.75
C ALA A 283 8.00 -30.37 30.25
N VAL A 284 7.72 -31.60 29.82
CA VAL A 284 8.53 -32.79 30.10
C VAL A 284 9.56 -33.03 28.99
N TYR A 285 9.19 -32.71 27.74
CA TYR A 285 10.02 -32.93 26.57
C TYR A 285 10.18 -31.67 25.72
N TYR A 286 11.33 -31.57 25.06
CA TYR A 286 11.73 -30.44 24.24
C TYR A 286 12.16 -30.97 22.89
N ALA A 287 11.74 -30.32 21.81
CA ALA A 287 12.15 -30.66 20.45
C ALA A 287 12.54 -29.40 19.68
N ALA A 288 13.62 -29.42 18.93
CA ALA A 288 14.09 -28.30 18.11
C ALA A 288 14.23 -28.75 16.66
N ALA A 289 13.72 -27.97 15.71
CA ALA A 289 13.77 -28.24 14.28
C ALA A 289 14.52 -27.11 13.55
N LEU A 290 15.38 -27.48 12.61
CA LEU A 290 16.12 -26.58 11.74
C LEU A 290 15.42 -26.48 10.38
N TYR A 291 15.37 -25.27 9.84
CA TYR A 291 14.80 -24.97 8.54
C TYR A 291 15.77 -24.14 7.70
N ALA A 292 15.77 -24.40 6.39
CA ALA A 292 16.42 -23.54 5.40
C ALA A 292 15.59 -22.25 5.17
N GLU A 293 16.17 -21.32 4.42
CA GLU A 293 15.55 -20.03 4.10
C GLU A 293 14.24 -20.18 3.31
N ASP A 294 14.15 -21.21 2.45
CA ASP A 294 12.95 -21.61 1.70
C ASP A 294 11.88 -22.32 2.56
N GLY A 295 12.10 -22.43 3.88
CA GLY A 295 11.21 -23.12 4.81
C GLY A 295 11.33 -24.64 4.81
N ARG A 296 12.26 -25.23 4.04
CA ARG A 296 12.48 -26.67 4.01
C ARG A 296 13.07 -27.18 5.32
N PHE A 297 12.47 -28.21 5.89
CA PHE A 297 12.99 -28.90 7.07
C PHE A 297 14.35 -29.54 6.78
N LEU A 298 15.30 -29.37 7.71
CA LEU A 298 16.67 -29.86 7.58
C LEU A 298 16.99 -30.96 8.58
N ALA A 299 16.72 -30.73 9.86
CA ALA A 299 17.04 -31.66 10.93
C ALA A 299 16.24 -31.34 12.19
N TYR A 300 16.20 -32.27 13.14
CA TYR A 300 15.64 -32.02 14.47
C TYR A 300 16.52 -32.62 15.57
N ALA A 301 16.38 -32.08 16.77
CA ALA A 301 16.94 -32.58 18.02
C ALA A 301 15.83 -32.66 19.06
N ALA A 302 15.94 -33.57 20.02
CA ALA A 302 14.98 -33.68 21.12
C ALA A 302 15.69 -34.08 22.41
N SER A 303 15.16 -33.61 23.54
CA SER A 303 15.64 -33.96 24.88
C SER A 303 14.51 -33.99 25.88
N GLU A 304 14.64 -34.84 26.90
CA GLU A 304 13.88 -34.69 28.15
C GLU A 304 14.46 -33.54 28.98
N ALA A 305 13.64 -32.91 29.80
CA ALA A 305 14.15 -32.04 30.87
C ALA A 305 14.89 -32.91 31.89
N ALA A 306 16.22 -32.95 31.79
CA ALA A 306 17.08 -33.64 32.77
C ALA A 306 17.69 -32.64 33.76
N GLY A 307 17.81 -33.04 35.03
CA GLY A 307 18.48 -32.27 36.10
C GLY A 307 17.66 -31.11 36.69
N ASP A 308 18.20 -30.46 37.73
CA ASP A 308 17.58 -29.32 38.44
C ASP A 308 17.98 -27.95 37.85
N GLU A 309 18.84 -27.94 36.83
CA GLU A 309 19.23 -26.71 36.13
C GLU A 309 18.03 -26.14 35.36
N GLY A 310 17.80 -24.82 35.44
CA GLY A 310 16.62 -24.15 34.87
C GLY A 310 16.49 -24.17 33.34
N THR A 311 17.40 -24.87 32.64
CA THR A 311 17.52 -24.87 31.18
C THR A 311 17.59 -26.29 30.62
N VAL A 312 17.30 -26.43 29.32
CA VAL A 312 17.44 -27.69 28.56
C VAL A 312 18.25 -27.43 27.30
N THR A 313 19.28 -28.25 27.06
CA THR A 313 20.13 -28.15 25.87
C THR A 313 19.80 -29.26 24.89
N LEU A 314 19.42 -28.89 23.67
CA LEU A 314 19.15 -29.80 22.56
C LEU A 314 20.35 -29.84 21.63
N LYS A 315 20.95 -31.03 21.46
CA LYS A 315 22.14 -31.25 20.63
C LYS A 315 21.79 -32.01 19.36
N TRP A 316 22.28 -31.53 18.22
CA TRP A 316 22.21 -32.25 16.95
C TRP A 316 23.47 -33.11 16.77
N ALA A 317 23.29 -34.40 16.51
CA ALA A 317 24.42 -35.31 16.30
C ALA A 317 25.12 -35.09 14.94
N ASN A 318 24.36 -34.77 13.89
CA ASN A 318 24.84 -34.57 12.52
C ASN A 318 23.88 -33.64 11.75
N ALA A 319 23.93 -32.33 12.01
CA ALA A 319 23.16 -31.35 11.25
C ALA A 319 24.08 -30.39 10.50
N ASP A 320 23.74 -30.09 9.24
CA ASP A 320 24.47 -29.09 8.45
C ASP A 320 23.91 -27.69 8.71
N TRP A 321 24.40 -27.06 9.78
CA TRP A 321 23.99 -25.71 10.20
C TRP A 321 24.33 -24.62 9.18
N SER A 322 25.24 -24.90 8.23
CA SER A 322 25.55 -23.96 7.15
C SER A 322 24.38 -23.75 6.20
N LYS A 323 23.39 -24.65 6.18
CA LYS A 323 22.18 -24.51 5.35
C LYS A 323 20.97 -24.05 6.16
N ALA A 324 21.09 -23.97 7.48
CA ALA A 324 20.00 -23.57 8.36
C ALA A 324 19.90 -22.05 8.43
N ALA A 325 18.70 -21.54 8.17
CA ALA A 325 18.35 -20.13 8.35
C ALA A 325 17.60 -19.90 9.66
N LYS A 326 16.87 -20.92 10.14
CA LYS A 326 15.93 -20.81 11.27
C LYS A 326 15.95 -22.06 12.13
N VAL A 327 15.84 -21.89 13.44
CA VAL A 327 15.48 -22.93 14.41
C VAL A 327 14.08 -22.66 14.95
N LYS A 328 13.31 -23.72 15.22
CA LYS A 328 12.04 -23.67 15.94
C LYS A 328 12.04 -24.70 17.07
N VAL A 329 11.78 -24.28 18.31
CA VAL A 329 11.77 -25.13 19.50
C VAL A 329 10.35 -25.30 20.02
N PHE A 330 9.98 -26.53 20.36
CA PHE A 330 8.67 -26.96 20.84
C PHE A 330 8.80 -27.51 22.26
N PHE A 331 7.82 -27.20 23.10
CA PHE A 331 7.73 -27.62 24.50
C PHE A 331 6.54 -28.56 24.65
N LEU A 332 6.76 -29.76 25.18
CA LEU A 332 5.77 -30.84 25.16
C LEU A 332 5.57 -31.47 26.56
N ASP A 333 4.34 -31.85 26.88
CA ASP A 333 4.01 -32.63 28.09
C ASP A 333 4.44 -34.11 27.99
N ALA A 334 4.12 -34.89 29.03
CA ALA A 334 4.40 -36.33 29.08
C ALA A 334 3.77 -37.13 27.90
N ASP A 335 2.65 -36.64 27.35
CA ASP A 335 1.92 -37.23 26.22
C ASP A 335 2.44 -36.72 24.85
N ARG A 336 3.49 -35.89 24.82
CA ARG A 336 4.05 -35.23 23.64
C ARG A 336 3.13 -34.17 23.01
N LYS A 337 2.21 -33.58 23.78
CA LYS A 337 1.36 -32.48 23.32
C LYS A 337 2.01 -31.13 23.62
N PRO A 338 1.89 -30.11 22.74
CA PRO A 338 2.41 -28.78 23.00
C PRO A 338 1.81 -28.16 24.27
N VAL A 339 2.65 -27.66 25.17
CA VAL A 339 2.21 -26.96 26.41
C VAL A 339 2.41 -25.45 26.35
N ALA A 340 3.21 -24.97 25.39
CA ALA A 340 3.48 -23.55 25.18
C ALA A 340 3.71 -23.29 23.68
N GLU A 341 3.67 -22.01 23.29
CA GLU A 341 4.01 -21.60 21.93
C GLU A 341 5.46 -21.95 21.59
N ALA A 342 5.69 -22.36 20.34
CA ALA A 342 6.99 -22.76 19.88
C ALA A 342 7.90 -21.56 19.59
N VAL A 343 9.08 -21.52 20.22
CA VAL A 343 10.07 -20.46 20.04
C VAL A 343 10.73 -20.57 18.68
N THR A 344 11.16 -19.45 18.12
CA THR A 344 11.88 -19.41 16.87
C THR A 344 13.08 -18.48 16.97
N ALA A 345 14.24 -18.89 16.42
CA ALA A 345 15.41 -18.02 16.25
C ALA A 345 16.03 -18.17 14.85
N LEU A 346 16.71 -17.13 14.36
CA LEU A 346 17.43 -17.13 13.08
C LEU A 346 18.92 -17.44 13.29
N ILE A 347 19.50 -18.30 12.44
CA ILE A 347 20.88 -18.81 12.59
C ILE A 347 21.87 -18.00 11.75
N LYS A 348 21.46 -17.49 10.59
CA LYS A 348 22.32 -16.74 9.67
C LYS A 348 21.90 -15.29 9.58
N GLY A 349 22.53 -14.49 10.43
CA GLY A 349 22.64 -13.03 10.35
C GLY A 349 24.07 -12.62 10.70
N LYS A 350 25.08 -13.19 10.03
CA LYS A 350 26.47 -12.71 10.12
C LYS A 350 26.84 -11.99 8.85
N SER A 351 27.04 -10.69 9.01
CA SER A 351 27.84 -9.82 8.16
C SER A 351 29.06 -10.57 7.59
N GLN A 352 29.12 -10.72 6.27
CA GLN A 352 30.40 -10.65 5.59
C GLN A 352 30.66 -9.18 5.28
N LYS A 353 31.34 -8.50 6.20
CA LYS A 353 32.27 -7.46 5.80
C LYS A 353 33.34 -8.13 4.95
N ASN A 354 33.36 -7.78 3.67
CA ASN A 354 34.56 -7.40 2.93
C ASN A 354 34.16 -6.48 1.80
#